data_AF-A0A950DFL1-F1
#
_entry.id   AF-A0A950DFL1-F1
#
_cell.length_a   1.000
_cell.length_b   1.000
_cell.length_c   1.000
_cell.angle_alpha   90.00
_cell.angle_beta   90.00
_cell.angle_gamma   90.00
#
_symmetry.space_group_name_H-M   'P 1'
#
loop_
_entity.id
_entity.type
_entity.pdbx_description
1 polymer ?
#
loop_
_entity_poly.entity_id
_entity_poly.type
_entity_poly.pdbx_seq_one_letter_code
_entity_poly.pdbx_strand_id
1 'polypeptide(L)' 'MNAQHCLDLDFVRAQFPAFAEPSLQGQAFFENAGGSYACAQVIGLLNEYYRRLKVQPYYSYPAATEAGQWM' A
#
# COMPACT_ATOMS: atom_id res chain seq x y z
N MET A 1 -26.50 -6.64 25.77
CA MET A 1 -25.87 -7.52 24.76
C MET A 1 -24.78 -6.69 24.10
N ASN A 2 -23.51 -6.93 24.42
CA ASN A 2 -22.41 -6.18 23.81
C ASN A 2 -22.22 -6.71 22.40
N ALA A 3 -22.37 -5.85 21.39
CA ALA A 3 -22.03 -6.20 20.02
C ALA A 3 -20.51 -6.40 19.96
N GLN A 4 -20.07 -7.65 19.85
CA GLN A 4 -18.69 -7.98 19.55
C GLN A 4 -18.36 -7.35 18.19
N HIS A 5 -17.51 -6.33 18.14
CA HIS A 5 -17.01 -5.77 16.89
C HIS A 5 -16.03 -6.79 16.28
N CYS A 6 -16.56 -7.70 15.46
CA CYS A 6 -15.75 -8.64 14.70
C CYS A 6 -15.11 -7.90 13.53
N LEU A 7 -13.79 -8.04 13.36
CA LEU A 7 -13.07 -7.54 12.21
C LEU A 7 -13.41 -8.39 10.98
N ASP A 8 -13.88 -7.75 9.91
CA ASP A 8 -14.09 -8.41 8.62
C ASP A 8 -12.74 -8.73 7.97
N LEU A 9 -12.31 -9.99 8.12
CA LEU A 9 -11.03 -10.44 7.59
C LEU A 9 -11.01 -10.58 6.07
N ASP A 10 -12.16 -10.81 5.44
CA ASP A 10 -12.25 -10.96 3.99
C ASP A 10 -12.05 -9.59 3.33
N PHE A 11 -12.70 -8.55 3.89
CA PHE A 11 -12.47 -7.17 3.49
C PHE A 11 -11.00 -6.76 3.67
N VAL A 12 -10.39 -7.07 4.83
CA VAL A 12 -8.99 -6.71 5.11
C VAL A 12 -8.04 -7.41 4.14
N ARG A 13 -8.19 -8.72 3.92
CA ARG A 13 -7.33 -9.49 3.01
C ARG A 13 -7.46 -9.02 1.57
N ALA A 14 -8.65 -8.60 1.13
CA ALA A 14 -8.85 -8.04 -0.20
C ALA A 14 -8.04 -6.76 -0.45
N GLN A 15 -7.57 -6.06 0.59
CA GLN A 15 -6.72 -4.87 0.44
C GLN A 15 -5.26 -5.20 0.08
N PHE A 16 -4.83 -6.47 0.15
CA PHE A 16 -3.44 -6.89 -0.09
C PHE A 16 -3.34 -7.75 -1.35
N PRO A 17 -2.84 -7.20 -2.48
CA PRO A 17 -2.76 -7.92 -3.75
C PRO A 17 -1.98 -9.24 -3.69
N ALA A 18 -1.04 -9.38 -2.74
CA ALA A 18 -0.28 -10.60 -2.53
C ALA A 18 -1.16 -11.84 -2.30
N PHE A 19 -2.36 -11.71 -1.72
CA PHE A 19 -3.27 -12.85 -1.54
C PHE A 19 -3.99 -13.30 -2.82
N ALA A 20 -3.96 -12.49 -3.88
CA ALA A 20 -4.51 -12.84 -5.18
C ALA A 20 -3.42 -13.28 -6.18
N GLU A 21 -2.14 -13.18 -5.82
CA GLU A 21 -1.02 -13.46 -6.70
C GLU A 21 -0.86 -14.99 -6.94
N PRO A 22 -0.97 -15.47 -8.20
CA PRO A 22 -0.88 -16.90 -8.50
C PRO A 22 0.38 -17.58 -7.98
N SER A 23 1.53 -16.89 -8.03
CA SER A 23 2.81 -17.44 -7.57
C SER A 23 2.88 -17.65 -6.05
N LEU A 24 1.95 -17.07 -5.28
CA LEU A 24 1.89 -17.18 -3.81
C LEU A 24 0.76 -18.11 -3.32
N GLN A 25 -0.03 -18.71 -4.22
CA GLN A 25 -1.13 -19.59 -3.84
C GLN A 25 -0.66 -20.79 -3.01
N GLY A 26 -1.46 -21.16 -2.01
CA GLY A 26 -1.18 -22.27 -1.09
C GLY A 26 -0.15 -21.97 0.00
N GLN A 27 0.39 -20.75 0.05
CA GLN A 27 1.36 -20.33 1.06
C GLN A 27 0.69 -19.48 2.14
N ALA A 28 1.07 -19.71 3.39
CA ALA A 28 0.71 -18.86 4.52
C ALA A 28 1.93 -18.06 4.96
N PHE A 29 1.79 -16.74 5.04
CA PHE A 29 2.90 -15.83 5.35
C PHE A 29 2.93 -15.49 6.85
N PHE A 30 3.95 -15.98 7.57
CA PHE A 30 4.14 -15.74 9.02
C PHE A 30 5.42 -14.95 9.36
N GLU A 31 6.10 -14.37 8.36
CA GLU A 31 7.40 -13.69 8.51
C GLU A 31 7.29 -12.15 8.51
N ASN A 32 6.19 -11.60 9.03
CA ASN A 32 5.91 -10.15 8.99
C ASN A 32 6.99 -9.28 9.66
N ALA A 33 7.77 -9.83 10.59
CA ALA A 33 8.89 -9.13 11.21
C ALA A 33 10.06 -8.88 10.24
N GLY A 34 10.24 -9.75 9.24
CA GLY A 34 11.25 -9.58 8.18
C GLY A 34 10.78 -8.71 7.01
N GLY A 35 9.49 -8.45 6.91
CA GLY A 35 8.86 -7.64 5.86
C GLY A 35 7.39 -8.00 5.72
N SER A 36 6.57 -7.04 5.30
CA SER A 36 5.13 -7.24 5.11
C SER A 36 4.71 -7.03 3.66
N TYR A 37 3.59 -7.64 3.27
CA TYR A 37 2.95 -7.30 2.00
C TYR A 37 2.34 -5.89 2.09
N ALA A 38 2.54 -5.10 1.04
CA ALA A 38 1.94 -3.78 0.94
C ALA A 38 0.46 -3.89 0.52
N CYS A 39 -0.38 -3.02 1.07
CA CYS A 39 -1.76 -2.88 0.62
C CYS A 39 -1.82 -2.12 -0.72
N ALA A 40 -2.90 -2.36 -1.47
CA ALA A 40 -3.11 -1.81 -2.82
C ALA A 40 -3.08 -0.28 -2.85
N GLN A 41 -3.53 0.36 -1.77
CA GLN A 41 -3.55 1.82 -1.60
C GLN A 41 -2.14 2.39 -1.62
N VAL A 42 -1.22 1.82 -0.84
CA VAL A 42 0.17 2.28 -0.77
C VAL A 42 0.90 2.00 -2.08
N ILE A 43 0.67 0.83 -2.68
CA ILE A 43 1.20 0.50 -4.02
C ILE A 43 0.73 1.54 -5.05
N GLY A 44 -0.55 1.90 -5.02
CA GLY A 44 -1.14 2.91 -5.91
C GLY A 44 -0.51 4.29 -5.73
N LEU A 45 -0.38 4.76 -4.49
CA LEU A 45 0.25 6.05 -4.16
C LEU A 45 1.71 6.09 -4.61
N LEU A 46 2.48 5.02 -4.35
CA LEU A 46 3.86 4.93 -4.80
C LEU A 46 3.94 4.92 -6.33
N ASN A 47 3.11 4.14 -7.01
CA ASN A 47 3.09 4.11 -8.47
C ASN A 47 2.76 5.49 -9.06
N GLU A 48 1.79 6.20 -8.50
CA GLU A 48 1.47 7.57 -8.93
C GLU A 48 2.65 8.52 -8.70
N TYR A 49 3.23 8.49 -7.50
CA TYR A 49 4.38 9.32 -7.16
C TYR A 49 5.55 9.06 -8.12
N TYR A 50 5.87 7.80 -8.40
CA TYR A 50 6.97 7.46 -9.29
C TYR A 50 6.73 7.88 -10.74
N ARG A 51 5.48 7.83 -11.21
CA ARG A 51 5.12 8.21 -12.58
C ARG A 51 5.05 9.72 -12.80
N ARG A 52 4.71 10.51 -11.78
CA ARG A 52 4.44 11.96 -11.90
C ARG A 52 5.40 12.86 -11.14
N LEU A 53 5.79 12.45 -9.93
CA LEU A 53 6.33 13.32 -8.89
C LEU A 53 7.74 12.94 -8.45
N LYS A 54 8.39 11.94 -9.07
CA LYS A 54 9.75 11.51 -8.72
C LYS A 54 10.81 12.52 -9.18
N VAL A 55 10.88 13.61 -8.45
CA VAL A 55 11.82 14.71 -8.63
C VAL A 55 12.32 15.19 -7.27
N GLN A 56 13.27 16.13 -7.25
CA GLN A 56 13.67 16.80 -6.02
C GLN A 56 12.47 17.57 -5.44
N PRO A 57 12.00 17.27 -4.21
CA PRO A 57 10.90 17.99 -3.59
C PRO A 57 11.18 19.49 -3.42
N TYR A 58 10.15 20.31 -3.60
CA TYR A 58 10.15 21.76 -3.42
C TYR A 58 11.10 22.56 -4.34
N TYR A 59 11.47 22.04 -5.51
CA TYR A 59 12.12 22.83 -6.55
C TYR A 59 11.13 23.80 -7.23
N SER A 60 11.64 24.72 -8.05
CA SER A 60 10.92 25.83 -8.66
C SER A 60 10.09 25.46 -9.92
N TYR A 61 9.30 24.38 -9.85
CA TYR A 61 8.24 24.07 -10.82
C TYR A 61 7.10 23.23 -10.19
N PRO A 62 5.89 23.20 -10.78
CA PRO A 62 4.70 22.69 -10.11
C PRO A 62 4.80 21.25 -9.59
N ALA A 63 5.29 20.30 -10.38
CA ALA A 63 5.41 18.91 -9.96
C ALA A 63 6.39 18.72 -8.79
N ALA A 64 7.42 19.56 -8.66
CA ALA A 64 8.32 19.50 -7.51
C ALA A 64 7.68 20.03 -6.22
N THR A 65 6.83 21.07 -6.32
CA THR A 65 6.03 21.54 -5.17
C THR A 65 5.03 20.47 -4.73
N GLU A 66 4.30 19.87 -5.67
CA GLU A 66 3.34 18.80 -5.39
C GLU A 66 4.03 17.57 -4.76
N ALA A 67 5.20 17.17 -5.29
CA ALA A 67 6.00 16.08 -4.74
C ALA A 67 6.38 16.32 -3.27
N GLY A 68 6.70 17.56 -2.90
CA GLY A 68 7.02 17.93 -1.51
C GLY A 68 5.82 17.91 -0.58
N GLN A 69 4.62 18.21 -1.07
CA GLN A 69 3.38 18.15 -0.27
C GLN A 69 2.96 16.72 0.08
N TRP A 70 3.48 15.73 -0.65
CA TRP A 70 3.23 14.29 -0.41
C TRP A 70 4.22 13.65 0.57
N MET A 71 5.21 14.41 1.08
CA MET A 71 6.21 13.97 2.07
C MET A 71 5.85 14.44 3.47
#